data_AF-A0A7Y9KDL9-F1
#
_entry.id   AF-A0A7Y9KDL9-F1
#
_cell.length_a   1.000
_cell.length_b   1.000
_cell.length_c   1.000
_cell.angle_alpha   90.00
_cell.angle_beta   90.00
_cell.angle_gamma   90.00
#
_symmetry.space_group_name_H-M   'P 1'
#
loop_
_entity.id
_entity.type
_entity.pdbx_description
1 polymer ?
#
loop_
_entity_poly.entity_id
_entity_poly.type
_entity_poly.pdbx_seq_one_letter_code
_entity_poly.pdbx_strand_id
1 'polypeptide(L)' 'MTKDFHGWRKSHHSEPNGECVEVGLAADGTIGVRDTKLEGTGPTLEFTEDEWRTLLRKIRSAAH' A
#
# COMPACT_ATOMS: atom_id res chain seq x y z
N MET A 1 18.47 0.30 6.21
CA MET A 1 18.12 1.65 5.71
C MET A 1 16.63 1.60 5.40
N THR A 2 15.82 2.29 6.19
CA THR A 2 14.38 2.40 5.93
C THR A 2 14.21 3.20 4.65
N LYS A 3 13.46 2.70 3.66
CA LYS A 3 13.20 3.46 2.44
C LYS A 3 12.35 4.69 2.77
N ASP A 4 12.69 5.83 2.16
CA ASP A 4 11.90 7.06 2.29
C ASP A 4 10.74 7.04 1.30
N PHE A 5 9.55 6.68 1.81
CA PHE A 5 8.31 6.69 1.06
C PHE A 5 7.64 8.06 1.09
N HIS A 6 7.18 8.51 -0.08
CA HIS A 6 6.49 9.77 -0.26
C HIS A 6 5.16 9.57 -1.01
N GLY A 7 4.33 10.62 -1.05
CA GLY A 7 3.09 10.63 -1.82
C GLY A 7 2.05 9.62 -1.35
N TRP A 8 1.98 9.36 -0.04
CA TRP A 8 1.00 8.44 0.56
C TRP A 8 -0.42 8.81 0.16
N ARG A 9 -1.15 7.83 -0.38
CA ARG A 9 -2.54 7.97 -0.81
C ARG A 9 -3.40 6.93 -0.11
N LYS A 10 -4.36 7.43 0.67
CA LYS A 10 -5.42 6.62 1.27
C LYS A 10 -6.40 6.15 0.18
N SER A 11 -6.84 4.89 0.26
CA SER A 11 -7.92 4.40 -0.62
C SER A 11 -9.21 5.19 -0.40
N HIS A 12 -9.94 5.49 -1.48
CA HIS A 12 -11.27 6.10 -1.38
C HIS A 12 -12.32 5.15 -0.79
N HIS A 13 -12.01 3.84 -0.72
CA HIS A 13 -12.87 2.82 -0.11
C HIS A 13 -12.62 2.68 1.40
N SER A 14 -11.64 3.41 1.95
CA SER A 14 -11.35 3.40 3.39
C SER A 14 -12.44 4.19 4.13
N GLU A 15 -13.52 3.51 4.53
CA GLU A 15 -14.61 4.07 5.33
C GLU A 15 -14.20 4.23 6.81
N PRO A 16 -14.90 5.09 7.59
CA PRO A 16 -14.61 5.26 9.02
C PRO A 16 -14.62 3.96 9.83
N ASN A 17 -15.36 2.96 9.35
CA ASN A 17 -15.61 1.71 10.06
C ASN A 17 -14.92 0.48 9.43
N GLY A 18 -14.09 0.62 8.38
CA GLY A 18 -13.49 -0.55 7.72
C GLY A 18 -12.42 -0.24 6.66
N GLU A 19 -11.49 -1.20 6.50
CA GLU A 19 -10.59 -1.35 5.34
C GLU A 19 -9.64 -0.18 5.03
N CYS A 20 -8.86 0.23 6.03
CA CYS A 20 -7.94 1.37 5.94
C CYS A 20 -6.54 0.99 5.42
N VAL A 21 -6.29 1.14 4.12
CA VAL A 21 -4.94 1.06 3.56
C VAL A 21 -4.52 2.35 2.87
N GLU A 22 -3.22 2.65 2.93
CA GLU A 22 -2.57 3.68 2.12
C GLU A 22 -1.33 3.15 1.42
N VAL A 23 -1.05 3.72 0.25
CA VAL A 23 0.05 3.31 -0.63
C VAL A 23 0.97 4.49 -0.88
N GLY A 24 2.28 4.27 -0.81
CA GLY A 24 3.33 5.27 -1.02
C GLY A 24 4.40 4.74 -1.98
N LEU A 25 5.21 5.66 -2.51
CA LEU A 25 6.29 5.35 -3.45
C LEU A 25 7.63 5.77 -2.85
N ALA A 26 8.66 4.94 -3.01
CA ALA A 26 10.04 5.30 -2.72
C ALA A 26 10.75 5.82 -3.98
N ALA A 27 11.88 6.50 -3.80
CA ALA A 27 12.67 7.07 -4.90
C ALA A 27 13.19 6.01 -5.90
N ASP A 28 13.34 4.76 -5.45
CA ASP A 28 13.79 3.62 -6.27
C ASP A 28 12.63 2.87 -6.96
N GLY A 29 11.39 3.37 -6.84
CA GLY A 29 10.20 2.74 -7.40
C GLY A 29 9.58 1.64 -6.52
N THR A 30 10.12 1.39 -5.33
CA THR A 30 9.49 0.49 -4.36
C THR A 30 8.14 1.06 -3.91
N ILE A 31 7.15 0.18 -3.81
CA ILE A 31 5.79 0.51 -3.39
C ILE A 31 5.61 0.07 -1.95
N GLY A 32 5.30 1.03 -1.08
CA GLY A 32 4.99 0.81 0.33
C GLY A 32 3.49 0.71 0.55
N VAL A 33 3.05 -0.25 1.35
CA VAL A 33 1.65 -0.40 1.78
C VAL A 33 1.61 -0.49 3.29
N ARG A 34 0.74 0.31 3.92
CA ARG A 34 0.56 0.28 5.37
C ARG A 34 -0.88 0.51 5.78
N ASP A 35 -1.18 0.12 7.02
CA ASP A 35 -2.46 0.39 7.66
C ASP A 35 -2.55 1.88 8.03
N THR A 36 -3.54 2.58 7.49
CA THR A 36 -3.73 4.00 7.78
C THR A 36 -4.03 4.26 9.25
N LYS A 37 -4.65 3.32 9.97
CA LYS A 37 -5.01 3.46 11.39
C LYS A 37 -3.80 3.47 12.32
N LEU A 38 -2.67 2.96 11.86
CA LEU A 38 -1.44 2.95 12.63
C LEU A 38 -0.66 4.27 12.50
N GLU A 39 -1.17 5.25 11.74
CA GLU A 39 -0.62 6.61 11.62
C GLU A 39 0.90 6.63 11.35
N GLY A 40 1.39 5.70 10.54
CA GLY A 40 2.81 5.57 10.19
C GLY A 40 3.71 4.92 11.25
N THR A 41 3.17 4.49 12.40
CA THR A 41 3.90 3.72 13.42
C THR A 41 3.92 2.22 13.14
N GLY A 42 3.04 1.75 12.25
CA GLY A 42 2.91 0.36 11.87
C GLY A 42 3.95 -0.13 10.86
N PRO A 43 4.05 -1.45 10.66
CA PRO A 43 4.92 -2.02 9.64
C PRO A 43 4.48 -1.57 8.24
N THR A 44 5.46 -1.34 7.36
CA THR A 44 5.23 -1.10 5.93
C THR A 44 5.60 -2.36 5.15
N LEU A 45 4.64 -2.87 4.38
CA LEU A 45 4.90 -3.92 3.40
C LEU A 45 5.51 -3.28 2.16
N GLU A 46 6.62 -3.83 1.67
CA GLU A 46 7.34 -3.33 0.51
C GLU A 46 7.17 -4.29 -0.67
N PHE A 47 6.89 -3.73 -1.83
CA PHE A 47 6.77 -4.46 -3.09
C PHE A 47 7.64 -3.81 -4.16
N THR A 48 8.25 -4.62 -5.00
CA THR A 48 8.72 -4.16 -6.31
C THR A 48 7.53 -3.78 -7.20
N GLU A 49 7.79 -3.03 -8.26
CA GLU A 49 6.74 -2.65 -9.21
C GLU A 49 6.05 -3.89 -9.84
N ASP A 50 6.82 -4.93 -10.17
CA ASP A 50 6.31 -6.16 -10.77
C ASP A 50 5.46 -6.99 -9.79
N GLU A 51 5.89 -7.08 -8.53
CA GLU A 51 5.11 -7.73 -7.48
C GLU A 51 3.80 -7.01 -7.24
N TRP A 52 3.82 -5.67 -7.19
CA TRP A 52 2.62 -4.86 -7.03
C TRP A 52 1.63 -5.06 -8.19
N ARG A 53 2.11 -5.00 -9.43
CA ARG A 53 1.28 -5.27 -10.62
C ARG A 53 0.68 -6.67 -10.58
N THR A 54 1.45 -7.66 -10.13
CA THR A 54 0.97 -9.04 -10.01
C THR A 54 -0.05 -9.22 -8.90
N LEU A 55 0.18 -8.60 -7.74
CA LEU A 55 -0.75 -8.58 -6.62
C LEU A 55 -2.11 -8.00 -7.04
N LEU A 56 -2.12 -6.81 -7.66
CA LEU A 56 -3.35 -6.16 -8.11
C LEU A 56 -4.13 -6.98 -9.14
N ARG A 57 -3.43 -7.65 -10.07
CA ARG A 57 -4.08 -8.57 -11.02
C ARG A 57 -4.74 -9.74 -10.31
N LYS A 58 -4.02 -10.39 -9.37
CA LYS A 58 -4.53 -11.53 -8.61
C LYS A 58 -5.74 -11.18 -7.75
N ILE A 59 -5.69 -10.08 -7.01
CA ILE A 59 -6.81 -9.63 -6.17
C ILE A 59 -8.06 -9.36 -7.02
N ARG A 60 -7.90 -8.67 -8.17
CA ARG A 60 -9.02 -8.38 -9.06
C ARG A 60 -9.64 -9.62 -9.67
N SER A 61 -8.82 -10.63 -10.01
CA SER A 61 -9.33 -11.92 -10.53
C SER A 61 -9.93 -12.81 -9.45
N ALA A 62 -9.58 -12.59 -8.18
CA ALA A 62 -10.09 -13.37 -7.05
C ALA A 62 -11.43 -12.84 -6.51
N ALA A 63 -11.89 -11.67 -6.98
CA ALA A 63 -13.25 -11.20 -6.76
C ALA A 63 -14.21 -12.02 -7.64
N HIS A 64 -14.65 -13.16 -7.12
CA HIS A 64 -15.71 -14.01 -7.65
C HIS A 64 -16.78 -14.21 -6.58
#